data_AF-A0A6P7GP13-F1
#
_entry.id   AF-A0A6P7GP13-F1
#
_cell.length_a   1.000
_cell.length_b   1.000
_cell.length_c   1.000
_cell.angle_alpha   90.00
_cell.angle_beta   90.00
_cell.angle_gamma   90.00
#
_symmetry.space_group_name_H-M   'P 1'
#
loop_
_entity.id
_entity.type
_entity.pdbx_description
1 polymer ?
#
loop_
_entity_poly.entity_id
_entity_poly.type
_entity_poly.pdbx_seq_one_letter_code
_entity_poly.pdbx_strand_id
1 'polypeptide(L)'
;MEDLEAKQQFVKSLCVTLYPIRSVMYLLNIVDADLHYAVEQFCLDLGQFIKAEDDIWSAFEPTTKTQKDCTDTNKGRVTWLNIQVVKHGTTSQKQKFSENFGKSGETAARNVHNIYEEIGMKEHYKKYEEEFYNKMWSEHIERLPKYLPKQLFIDLLDYALIKKFRG
;
A
#
# COMPACT_ATOMS: atom_id res chain seq x y z
N MET A 1 -5.55 18.85 0.80
CA MET A 1 -4.95 17.68 1.48
C MET A 1 -5.96 16.55 1.68
N GLU A 2 -7.24 16.82 2.00
CA GLU A 2 -8.33 15.81 1.99
C GLU A 2 -8.45 15.01 0.68
N ASP A 3 -8.12 15.63 -0.46
CA ASP A 3 -8.16 15.01 -1.79
C ASP A 3 -7.10 13.88 -2.02
N LEU A 4 -6.09 13.75 -1.14
CA LEU A 4 -5.04 12.74 -1.30
C LEU A 4 -5.52 11.33 -0.92
N GLU A 5 -6.32 11.21 0.14
CA GLU A 5 -6.88 9.93 0.58
C GLU A 5 -7.92 9.39 -0.41
N ALA A 6 -8.78 10.27 -0.94
CA ALA A 6 -9.74 9.93 -1.98
C ALA A 6 -9.07 9.45 -3.27
N LYS A 7 -7.92 10.05 -3.63
CA LYS A 7 -7.12 9.65 -4.81
C LYS A 7 -6.38 8.33 -4.61
N GLN A 8 -6.04 7.95 -3.38
CA GLN A 8 -5.44 6.66 -3.08
C GLN A 8 -6.41 5.51 -3.38
N GLN A 9 -7.72 5.75 -3.29
CA GLN A 9 -8.77 4.73 -3.37
C GLN A 9 -8.99 4.14 -4.78
N PHE A 10 -8.56 4.82 -5.84
CA PHE A 10 -8.61 4.30 -7.22
C PHE A 10 -7.41 3.37 -7.51
N VAL A 11 -7.34 2.27 -6.77
CA VAL A 11 -6.18 1.37 -6.79
C VAL A 11 -6.25 0.46 -8.03
N LYS A 12 -5.29 0.64 -8.94
CA LYS A 12 -4.99 -0.30 -10.06
C LYS A 12 -4.71 -1.77 -9.63
N SER A 13 -4.74 -2.07 -8.32
CA SER A 13 -4.42 -3.38 -7.74
C SER A 13 -5.59 -4.37 -7.81
N LEU A 14 -6.83 -3.87 -8.00
CA LEU A 14 -8.02 -4.72 -8.21
C LEU A 14 -7.83 -5.74 -9.34
N CYS A 15 -7.08 -5.38 -10.39
CA CYS A 15 -6.82 -6.29 -11.51
C CYS A 15 -5.94 -7.49 -11.14
N VAL A 16 -5.05 -7.34 -10.16
CA VAL A 16 -4.07 -8.37 -9.78
C VAL A 16 -4.62 -9.26 -8.68
N THR A 17 -5.44 -8.71 -7.76
CA THR A 17 -5.97 -9.46 -6.62
C THR A 17 -7.40 -9.95 -6.87
N LEU A 18 -8.34 -9.05 -7.16
CA LEU A 18 -9.78 -9.37 -7.15
C LEU A 18 -10.23 -10.21 -8.34
N TYR A 19 -9.92 -9.79 -9.58
CA TYR A 19 -10.50 -10.45 -10.75
C TYR A 19 -10.13 -11.94 -10.90
N PRO A 20 -8.89 -12.38 -10.62
CA PRO A 20 -8.57 -13.80 -10.64
C PRO A 20 -9.39 -14.60 -9.63
N ILE A 21 -9.49 -14.11 -8.38
CA ILE A 21 -10.22 -14.80 -7.30
C ILE A 21 -11.72 -14.84 -7.60
N ARG A 22 -12.31 -13.70 -8.00
CA ARG A 22 -13.71 -13.60 -8.38
C ARG A 22 -14.05 -14.50 -9.58
N SER A 23 -13.15 -14.61 -10.55
CA SER A 23 -13.32 -15.54 -11.68
C SER A 23 -13.38 -16.99 -11.22
N VAL A 24 -12.46 -17.40 -10.33
CA VAL A 24 -12.46 -18.75 -9.74
C VAL A 24 -13.74 -19.02 -8.93
N MET A 25 -14.21 -18.04 -8.15
CA MET A 25 -15.48 -18.18 -7.41
C MET A 25 -16.65 -18.46 -8.35
N TYR A 26 -16.77 -17.71 -9.45
CA TYR A 26 -17.81 -17.97 -10.45
C TYR A 26 -17.66 -19.34 -11.13
N LEU A 27 -16.44 -19.77 -11.45
CA LEU A 27 -16.18 -21.10 -12.01
C LEU A 27 -16.56 -22.25 -11.05
N LEU A 28 -16.50 -22.00 -9.74
CA LEU A 28 -16.93 -22.94 -8.71
C LEU A 28 -18.44 -22.82 -8.37
N ASN A 29 -19.20 -22.06 -9.15
CA ASN A 29 -20.62 -21.74 -8.92
C ASN A 29 -20.90 -21.04 -7.58
N ILE A 30 -19.90 -20.36 -7.02
CA ILE A 30 -20.08 -19.50 -5.85
C ILE A 30 -20.59 -18.15 -6.35
N VAL A 31 -21.90 -17.91 -6.23
CA VAL A 31 -22.59 -16.70 -6.73
C VAL A 31 -23.17 -15.82 -5.62
N ASP A 32 -22.89 -16.16 -4.36
CA ASP A 32 -23.33 -15.42 -3.19
C ASP A 32 -22.74 -13.99 -3.17
N ALA A 33 -23.61 -12.98 -3.23
CA ALA A 33 -23.19 -11.59 -3.35
C ALA A 33 -22.42 -11.09 -2.12
N ASP A 34 -22.83 -11.48 -0.91
CA ASP A 34 -22.20 -11.07 0.34
C ASP A 34 -20.79 -11.66 0.45
N LEU A 35 -20.62 -12.91 0.00
CA LEU A 35 -19.32 -13.55 -0.06
C LEU A 35 -18.39 -12.91 -1.08
N HIS A 36 -18.90 -12.58 -2.28
CA HIS A 36 -18.14 -11.84 -3.28
C HIS A 36 -17.73 -10.46 -2.80
N TYR A 37 -18.58 -9.80 -2.01
CA TYR A 37 -18.27 -8.53 -1.38
C TYR A 37 -17.19 -8.67 -0.30
N ALA A 38 -17.28 -9.68 0.58
CA ALA A 38 -16.27 -9.95 1.59
C ALA A 38 -14.88 -10.23 0.97
N VAL A 39 -14.83 -11.04 -0.10
CA VAL A 39 -13.60 -11.30 -0.84
C VAL A 39 -13.07 -10.04 -1.52
N GLU A 40 -13.95 -9.18 -2.04
CA GLU A 40 -13.56 -7.89 -2.60
C GLU A 40 -12.92 -6.97 -1.56
N GLN A 41 -13.48 -6.89 -0.34
CA GLN A 41 -12.88 -6.10 0.74
C GLN A 41 -11.49 -6.62 1.11
N PHE A 42 -11.33 -7.95 1.23
CA PHE A 42 -10.01 -8.56 1.44
C PHE A 42 -9.02 -8.19 0.32
N CYS A 43 -9.43 -8.30 -0.94
CA CYS A 43 -8.57 -8.01 -2.09
C CYS A 43 -8.19 -6.53 -2.20
N LEU A 44 -9.10 -5.64 -1.81
CA LEU A 44 -8.87 -4.20 -1.76
C LEU A 44 -7.83 -3.85 -0.69
N ASP A 45 -8.00 -4.36 0.53
CA ASP A 45 -7.05 -4.15 1.62
C ASP A 45 -5.66 -4.70 1.27
N LEU A 46 -5.61 -5.93 0.74
CA LEU A 46 -4.36 -6.54 0.26
C LEU A 46 -3.70 -5.70 -0.83
N GLY A 47 -4.51 -5.20 -1.78
CA GLY A 47 -4.02 -4.38 -2.87
C GLY A 47 -3.47 -3.03 -2.43
N GLN A 48 -4.04 -2.42 -1.38
CA GLN A 48 -3.52 -1.20 -0.76
C GLN A 48 -2.20 -1.45 -0.04
N PHE A 49 -2.06 -2.60 0.63
CA PHE A 49 -0.83 -2.98 1.30
C PHE A 49 0.33 -3.16 0.32
N ILE A 50 0.14 -3.95 -0.76
CA ILE A 50 1.16 -4.17 -1.79
C ILE A 50 1.64 -2.84 -2.41
N LYS A 51 0.73 -1.88 -2.58
CA LYS A 51 1.05 -0.53 -3.04
C LYS A 51 1.90 0.26 -2.04
N ALA A 52 1.53 0.23 -0.76
CA ALA A 52 2.30 0.89 0.28
C ALA A 52 3.72 0.31 0.38
N GLU A 53 3.85 -1.00 0.27
CA GLU A 53 5.15 -1.68 0.20
C GLU A 53 5.96 -1.25 -1.03
N ASP A 54 5.32 -1.06 -2.19
CA ASP A 54 5.96 -0.52 -3.39
C ASP A 54 6.47 0.90 -3.22
N ASP A 55 5.67 1.75 -2.58
CA ASP A 55 6.06 3.11 -2.26
C ASP A 55 7.28 3.12 -1.31
N ILE A 56 7.25 2.36 -0.21
CA ILE A 56 8.37 2.25 0.74
C ILE A 56 9.64 1.75 0.06
N TRP A 57 9.56 0.64 -0.67
CA TRP A 57 10.71 0.08 -1.36
C TRP A 57 11.32 1.07 -2.36
N SER A 58 10.47 1.74 -3.14
CA SER A 58 10.92 2.71 -4.13
C SER A 58 11.65 3.90 -3.50
N ALA A 59 11.30 4.28 -2.26
CA ALA A 59 11.91 5.38 -1.55
C ALA A 59 13.19 5.01 -0.80
N PHE A 60 13.25 3.81 -0.20
CA PHE A 60 14.34 3.41 0.71
C PHE A 60 15.37 2.42 0.15
N GLU A 61 15.11 1.77 -0.99
CA GLU A 61 16.04 0.81 -1.60
C GLU A 61 16.62 1.21 -2.98
N PRO A 62 17.30 2.36 -3.15
CA PRO A 62 18.12 2.59 -4.34
C PRO A 62 19.53 2.00 -4.14
N THR A 63 19.79 0.81 -4.70
CA THR A 63 21.13 0.19 -4.78
C THR A 63 22.06 0.84 -5.81
N THR A 64 21.57 1.76 -6.64
CA THR A 64 22.40 2.54 -7.58
C THR A 64 22.21 4.03 -7.34
N LYS A 65 23.27 4.69 -6.87
CA LYS A 65 23.32 6.10 -6.45
C LYS A 65 22.97 7.16 -7.52
N THR A 66 22.40 6.80 -8.67
CA THR A 66 22.22 7.77 -9.77
C THR A 66 21.07 7.53 -10.76
N GLN A 67 20.15 6.55 -10.59
CA GLN A 67 19.18 6.28 -11.67
C GLN A 67 17.81 5.71 -11.29
N LYS A 68 17.37 5.86 -10.05
CA LYS A 68 15.94 5.97 -9.76
C LYS A 68 15.72 7.33 -9.12
N ASP A 69 15.93 8.37 -9.92
CA ASP A 69 15.34 9.68 -9.66
C ASP A 69 13.89 9.45 -9.30
N CYS A 70 13.57 9.67 -8.02
CA CYS A 70 12.33 10.19 -7.45
C CYS A 70 11.18 10.36 -8.45
N THR A 71 10.76 9.31 -9.14
CA THR A 71 9.87 9.48 -10.30
C THR A 71 8.46 9.70 -9.80
N ASP A 72 8.14 9.21 -8.61
CA ASP A 72 6.92 9.51 -7.87
C ASP A 72 6.93 10.92 -7.28
N THR A 73 7.98 11.30 -6.54
CA THR A 73 8.11 12.64 -5.93
C THR A 73 8.20 13.75 -6.99
N ASN A 74 8.98 13.56 -8.06
CA ASN A 74 9.17 14.53 -9.15
C ASN A 74 7.92 14.64 -10.03
N LYS A 75 7.09 13.59 -10.13
CA LYS A 75 5.80 13.64 -10.85
C LYS A 75 4.64 14.04 -9.97
N GLY A 76 4.87 14.34 -8.68
CA GLY A 76 3.80 14.64 -7.72
C GLY A 76 2.79 13.51 -7.56
N ARG A 77 3.21 12.25 -7.77
CA ARG A 77 2.34 11.09 -7.55
C ARG A 77 2.09 10.97 -6.04
N VAL A 78 0.83 10.73 -5.70
CA VAL A 78 0.39 10.50 -4.33
C VAL A 78 0.78 9.09 -3.94
N THR A 79 1.74 8.98 -3.03
CA THR A 79 2.21 7.71 -2.46
C THR A 79 1.76 7.60 -1.00
N TRP A 80 1.78 6.38 -0.47
CA TRP A 80 1.53 6.10 0.94
C TRP A 80 2.44 6.94 1.86
N LEU A 81 3.70 7.14 1.48
CA LEU A 81 4.68 7.97 2.21
C LEU A 81 4.20 9.42 2.38
N ASN A 82 3.65 10.02 1.33
CA ASN A 82 3.18 11.41 1.36
C ASN A 82 2.03 11.57 2.37
N ILE A 83 1.14 10.57 2.42
CA ILE A 83 0.02 10.55 3.35
C ILE A 83 0.53 10.46 4.79
N GLN A 84 1.56 9.65 5.06
CA GLN A 84 2.15 9.56 6.40
C GLN A 84 2.80 10.87 6.84
N VAL A 85 3.48 11.61 5.94
CA VAL A 85 4.01 12.94 6.27
C VAL A 85 2.88 13.91 6.65
N VAL A 86 1.76 13.88 5.94
CA VAL A 86 0.60 14.73 6.26
C VAL A 86 -0.02 14.34 7.59
N LYS A 87 -0.04 13.04 7.96
CA LYS A 87 -0.61 12.55 9.22
C LYS A 87 0.29 12.84 10.42
N HIS A 88 1.58 12.54 10.31
CA HIS A 88 2.50 12.49 11.46
C HIS A 88 3.50 13.65 11.52
N GLY A 89 3.70 14.38 10.42
CA GLY A 89 4.64 15.50 10.40
C GLY A 89 4.21 16.68 11.26
N THR A 90 5.18 17.46 11.72
CA THR A 90 4.95 18.76 12.36
C THR A 90 4.50 19.81 11.34
N THR A 91 3.96 20.95 11.78
CA THR A 91 3.57 22.06 10.89
C THR A 91 4.72 22.51 9.98
N SER A 92 5.94 22.60 10.53
CA SER A 92 7.15 22.96 9.77
C SER A 92 7.50 21.90 8.72
N GLN A 93 7.43 20.61 9.07
CA GLN A 93 7.69 19.52 8.13
C GLN A 93 6.64 19.45 7.02
N LYS A 94 5.35 19.64 7.34
CA LYS A 94 4.28 19.69 6.32
C LYS A 94 4.46 20.86 5.35
N GLN A 95 4.86 22.03 5.87
CA GLN A 95 5.15 23.18 5.02
C GLN A 95 6.34 22.90 4.09
N LYS A 96 7.48 22.45 4.64
CA LYS A 96 8.66 22.08 3.84
C LYS A 96 8.33 20.99 2.82
N PHE A 97 7.52 20.00 3.19
CA PHE A 97 7.05 18.97 2.29
C PHE A 97 6.26 19.57 1.13
N SER A 98 5.28 20.44 1.40
CA SER A 98 4.49 21.11 0.35
C SER A 98 5.33 21.98 -0.60
N GLU A 99 6.39 22.60 -0.09
CA GLU A 99 7.31 23.43 -0.86
C GLU A 99 8.23 22.61 -1.78
N ASN A 100 8.46 21.33 -1.48
CA ASN A 100 9.38 20.47 -2.23
C ASN A 100 8.66 19.37 -3.04
N PHE A 101 7.40 19.05 -2.69
CA PHE A 101 6.61 18.01 -3.36
C PHE A 101 6.27 18.40 -4.81
N GLY A 102 6.42 17.46 -5.74
CA GLY A 102 6.13 17.69 -7.17
C GLY A 102 7.16 18.54 -7.90
N LYS A 103 8.25 18.96 -7.24
CA LYS A 103 9.35 19.69 -7.87
C LYS A 103 10.43 18.73 -8.35
N SER A 104 10.81 18.87 -9.62
CA SER A 104 11.96 18.18 -10.18
C SER A 104 13.26 18.76 -9.59
N GLY A 105 14.16 17.89 -9.13
CA GLY A 105 15.50 18.26 -8.72
C GLY A 105 16.00 17.48 -7.51
N GLU A 106 17.28 17.15 -7.51
CA GLU A 106 17.91 16.31 -6.47
C GLU A 106 17.77 16.92 -5.07
N THR A 107 17.83 18.25 -4.95
CA THR A 107 17.65 18.95 -3.67
C THR A 107 16.24 18.79 -3.11
N ALA A 108 15.20 18.91 -3.95
CA ALA A 108 13.82 18.77 -3.52
C ALA A 108 13.52 17.33 -3.09
N ALA A 109 13.99 16.35 -3.88
CA ALA A 109 13.95 14.94 -3.55
C ALA A 109 14.63 14.62 -2.22
N ARG A 110 15.84 15.15 -2.01
CA ARG A 110 16.60 14.95 -0.76
C ARG A 110 15.89 15.54 0.44
N ASN A 111 15.32 16.74 0.32
CA ASN A 111 14.55 17.37 1.39
C ASN A 111 13.33 16.52 1.78
N VAL A 112 12.59 15.99 0.80
CA VAL A 112 11.45 15.11 1.06
C VAL A 112 11.90 13.81 1.72
N HIS A 113 13.00 13.21 1.26
CA HIS A 113 13.55 12.00 1.88
C HIS A 113 14.00 12.25 3.33
N ASN A 114 14.64 13.38 3.62
CA ASN A 114 15.02 13.74 4.98
C ASN A 114 13.80 13.86 5.90
N ILE A 115 12.68 14.41 5.40
CA ILE A 115 11.43 14.46 6.16
C ILE A 115 10.94 13.05 6.47
N TYR A 116 11.05 12.09 5.54
CA TYR A 116 10.67 10.70 5.81
C TYR A 116 11.52 10.05 6.93
N GLU A 117 12.83 10.28 6.92
CA GLU A 117 13.71 9.82 7.99
C GLU A 117 13.39 10.51 9.33
N GLU A 118 13.19 11.83 9.34
CA GLU A 118 12.88 12.61 10.55
C GLU A 118 11.58 12.18 11.24
N ILE A 119 10.56 11.79 10.47
CA ILE A 119 9.30 11.33 11.06
C ILE A 119 9.34 9.85 11.48
N GLY A 120 10.45 9.13 11.26
CA GLY A 120 10.52 7.70 11.56
C GLY A 120 9.62 6.86 10.65
N MET A 121 9.69 7.10 9.33
CA MET A 121 8.82 6.44 8.36
C MET A 121 8.92 4.91 8.39
N LYS A 122 10.11 4.35 8.66
CA LYS A 122 10.32 2.90 8.75
C LYS A 122 9.59 2.30 9.94
N GLU A 123 9.58 3.00 11.07
CA GLU A 123 8.88 2.61 12.29
C GLU A 123 7.37 2.67 12.07
N HIS A 124 6.88 3.74 11.44
CA HIS A 124 5.48 3.86 11.03
C HIS A 124 5.06 2.73 10.10
N TYR A 125 5.89 2.37 9.13
CA TYR A 125 5.61 1.29 8.21
C TYR A 125 5.59 -0.07 8.91
N LYS A 126 6.57 -0.37 9.78
CA LYS A 126 6.58 -1.62 10.55
C LYS A 126 5.30 -1.76 11.39
N LYS A 127 4.86 -0.69 12.06
CA LYS A 127 3.59 -0.70 12.80
C LYS A 127 2.39 -0.96 11.89
N TYR A 128 2.38 -0.33 10.71
CA TYR A 128 1.37 -0.56 9.69
C TYR A 128 1.34 -2.01 9.19
N GLU A 129 2.49 -2.67 9.00
CA GLU A 129 2.57 -4.10 8.64
C GLU A 129 1.93 -5.00 9.71
N GLU A 130 2.25 -4.76 10.99
CA GLU A 130 1.69 -5.50 12.12
C GLU A 130 0.16 -5.30 12.23
N GLU A 131 -0.31 -4.05 12.12
CA GLU A 131 -1.73 -3.71 12.15
C GLU A 131 -2.48 -4.32 10.96
N PHE A 132 -1.88 -4.28 9.77
CA PHE A 132 -2.44 -4.86 8.56
C PHE A 132 -2.62 -6.38 8.71
N TYR A 133 -1.62 -7.11 9.19
CA TYR A 133 -1.76 -8.55 9.42
C TYR A 133 -2.93 -8.86 10.37
N ASN A 134 -2.99 -8.17 11.51
CA ASN A 134 -4.05 -8.38 12.49
C ASN A 134 -5.44 -8.06 11.93
N LYS A 135 -5.56 -6.97 11.15
CA LYS A 135 -6.78 -6.62 10.42
C LYS A 135 -7.17 -7.73 9.44
N MET A 136 -6.25 -8.16 8.58
CA MET A 136 -6.52 -9.17 7.56
C MET A 136 -6.96 -10.51 8.17
N TRP A 137 -6.33 -10.90 9.28
CA TRP A 137 -6.70 -12.10 9.99
C TRP A 137 -8.10 -12.00 10.61
N SER A 138 -8.31 -11.01 11.48
CA SER A 138 -9.51 -10.91 12.32
C SER A 138 -10.76 -10.43 11.57
N GLU A 139 -10.59 -9.56 10.58
CA GLU A 139 -11.72 -8.97 9.86
C GLU A 139 -12.15 -9.78 8.64
N HIS A 140 -11.20 -10.49 8.02
CA HIS A 140 -11.45 -11.24 6.79
C HIS A 140 -11.30 -12.75 6.98
N ILE A 141 -10.08 -13.26 7.22
CA ILE A 141 -9.78 -14.70 7.15
C ILE A 141 -10.56 -15.52 8.19
N GLU A 142 -10.65 -15.04 9.43
CA GLU A 142 -11.37 -15.73 10.48
C GLU A 142 -12.88 -15.83 10.19
N ARG A 143 -13.44 -14.78 9.56
CA ARG A 143 -14.86 -14.65 9.24
C ARG A 143 -15.28 -15.38 7.96
N LEU A 144 -14.33 -15.85 7.15
CA LEU A 144 -14.64 -16.62 5.94
C LEU A 144 -15.42 -17.90 6.28
N PRO A 145 -16.44 -18.24 5.47
CA PRO A 145 -17.22 -19.44 5.65
C PRO A 145 -16.37 -20.70 5.44
N LYS A 146 -16.71 -21.79 6.13
CA LYS A 146 -15.92 -23.04 6.15
C LYS A 146 -15.73 -23.71 4.79
N TYR A 147 -16.64 -23.46 3.84
CA TYR A 147 -16.56 -24.04 2.50
C TYR A 147 -15.63 -23.29 1.55
N LEU A 148 -15.14 -22.10 1.93
CA LEU A 148 -14.04 -21.47 1.24
C LEU A 148 -12.70 -21.98 1.81
N PRO A 149 -11.72 -22.27 0.94
CA PRO A 149 -10.40 -22.68 1.40
C PRO A 149 -9.68 -21.49 2.03
N LYS A 150 -9.76 -21.36 3.37
CA LYS A 150 -9.06 -20.30 4.11
C LYS A 150 -7.56 -20.25 3.80
N GLN A 151 -6.97 -21.41 3.52
CA GLN A 151 -5.55 -21.52 3.16
C GLN A 151 -5.18 -20.64 1.96
N LEU A 152 -6.04 -20.50 0.95
CA LEU A 152 -5.77 -19.63 -0.20
C LEU A 152 -5.54 -18.17 0.24
N PHE A 153 -6.36 -17.68 1.17
CA PHE A 153 -6.29 -16.30 1.66
C PHE A 153 -5.09 -16.10 2.59
N ILE A 154 -4.74 -17.13 3.37
CA ILE A 154 -3.52 -17.15 4.18
C ILE A 154 -2.28 -17.09 3.26
N ASP A 155 -2.23 -17.93 2.23
CA ASP A 155 -1.12 -17.97 1.27
C ASP A 155 -0.96 -16.63 0.55
N LEU A 156 -2.07 -15.97 0.18
CA LEU A 156 -2.04 -14.64 -0.42
C LEU A 156 -1.53 -13.56 0.54
N LEU A 157 -1.93 -13.61 1.81
CA LEU A 157 -1.46 -12.69 2.84
C LEU A 157 0.04 -12.89 3.11
N ASP A 158 0.46 -14.14 3.30
CA ASP A 158 1.87 -14.50 3.48
C ASP A 158 2.71 -14.11 2.26
N TYR A 159 2.20 -14.33 1.05
CA TYR A 159 2.90 -13.95 -0.17
C TYR A 159 3.13 -12.44 -0.26
N ALA A 160 2.16 -11.62 0.16
CA ALA A 160 2.33 -10.17 0.28
C ALA A 160 3.35 -9.80 1.37
N LEU A 161 3.30 -10.42 2.55
CA LEU A 161 4.19 -10.08 3.68
C LEU A 161 5.63 -10.57 3.51
N ILE A 162 5.84 -11.71 2.85
CA ILE A 162 7.19 -12.25 2.57
C ILE A 162 7.85 -11.49 1.39
N LYS A 163 7.20 -10.45 0.86
CA LYS A 163 7.73 -9.56 -0.18
C LYS A 163 8.02 -10.26 -1.51
N LYS A 164 7.35 -11.40 -1.76
CA LYS A 164 7.61 -12.30 -2.90
C LYS A 164 6.95 -11.87 -4.22
N PHE A 165 6.15 -10.80 -4.24
CA PHE A 165 5.70 -10.17 -5.49
C PHE A 165 6.85 -9.67 -6.38
N ARG A 166 8.07 -9.66 -5.84
CA ARG A 166 9.30 -9.30 -6.53
C ARG A 166 10.16 -10.55 -6.72
N GLY A 167 9.79 -11.35 -7.72
CA GLY A 167 10.71 -12.26 -8.40
C GLY A 167 11.63 -11.50 -9.35
#